data_AF-A0A9W7CKH7-F1
#
_entry.id   AF-A0A9W7CKH7-F1
#
_cell.length_a   1.000
_cell.length_b   1.000
_cell.length_c   1.000
_cell.angle_alpha   90.00
_cell.angle_beta   90.00
_cell.angle_gamma   90.00
#
_symmetry.space_group_name_H-M   'P 1'
#
loop_
_entity.id
_entity.type
_entity.pdbx_description
1 polymer ?
#
loop_
_entity_poly.entity_id
_entity_poly.type
_entity_poly.pdbx_seq_one_letter_code
_entity_poly.pdbx_strand_id
1 'polypeptide(L)'
;MIGPMKEKYPNKVQIYTTKKGLDIYIHTKLVLIDDVYVSLCSANWNRRSMTSALELNANVIDDETVESPDGVTVLKLARDMRIRKFVEMT
;
A
#
# COMPACT_ATOMS: atom_id res chain seq x y z
N MET A 1 -5.21 -8.86 11.86
CA MET A 1 -4.15 -9.55 11.09
C MET A 1 -2.75 -9.00 11.40
N ILE A 2 -2.56 -7.68 11.54
CA ILE A 2 -1.22 -7.08 11.69
C ILE A 2 -0.58 -7.22 13.09
N GLY A 3 -1.38 -7.41 14.15
CA GLY A 3 -0.90 -7.45 15.55
C GLY A 3 0.28 -8.42 15.79
N PRO A 4 0.14 -9.72 15.46
CA PRO A 4 1.22 -10.69 15.65
C PRO A 4 2.50 -10.35 14.88
N MET A 5 2.39 -9.75 13.69
CA MET A 5 3.55 -9.33 12.90
C MET A 5 4.28 -8.15 13.56
N LYS A 6 3.53 -7.17 14.07
CA LYS A 6 4.10 -6.03 14.78
C LYS A 6 4.81 -6.45 16.08
N GLU A 7 4.23 -7.39 16.81
CA GLU A 7 4.82 -7.95 18.03
C GLU A 7 6.15 -8.67 17.74
N LYS A 8 6.18 -9.50 16.69
CA LYS A 8 7.37 -10.30 16.34
C LYS A 8 8.45 -9.49 15.63
N TYR A 9 8.08 -8.43 14.90
CA TYR A 9 8.99 -7.64 14.06
C TYR A 9 8.79 -6.13 14.25
N PRO A 10 8.99 -5.60 15.48
CA PRO A 10 8.65 -4.21 15.81
C PRO A 10 9.44 -3.17 14.99
N ASN A 11 10.65 -3.51 14.54
CA ASN A 11 11.50 -2.61 13.74
C ASN A 11 11.30 -2.78 12.22
N LYS A 12 10.51 -3.77 11.78
CA LYS A 12 10.25 -4.03 10.35
C LYS A 12 8.82 -3.70 9.94
N VAL A 13 7.88 -3.73 10.89
CA VAL A 13 6.45 -3.50 10.64
C VAL A 13 6.02 -2.22 11.34
N GLN A 14 5.81 -1.18 10.56
CA GLN A 14 5.34 0.12 11.03
C GLN A 14 3.89 0.31 10.59
N ILE A 15 3.08 0.94 11.45
CA ILE A 15 1.67 1.23 11.15
C ILE A 15 1.52 2.73 11.17
N TYR A 16 1.14 3.27 10.02
CA TYR A 16 0.76 4.66 9.84
C TYR A 16 -0.74 4.73 9.54
N THR A 17 -1.43 5.74 10.05
CA THR A 17 -2.87 5.93 9.89
C THR A 17 -3.20 7.41 9.74
N THR A 18 -4.37 7.70 9.19
CA THR A 18 -4.90 9.08 9.10
C THR A 18 -5.12 9.69 10.49
N LYS A 19 -5.25 11.01 10.53
CA LYS A 19 -5.55 11.76 11.76
C LYS A 19 -6.85 11.26 12.38
N LYS A 20 -6.78 10.81 13.64
CA LYS A 20 -7.92 10.25 14.39
C LYS A 20 -9.15 11.17 14.43
N GLY A 21 -8.93 12.49 14.51
CA GLY A 21 -10.02 13.47 14.55
C GLY A 21 -10.84 13.60 13.26
N LEU A 22 -10.37 13.03 12.15
CA LEU A 22 -11.10 13.05 10.87
C LEU A 22 -12.10 11.90 10.72
N ASP A 23 -12.05 10.89 11.59
CA ASP A 23 -12.96 9.73 11.58
C ASP A 23 -13.11 9.06 10.20
N ILE A 24 -11.98 8.86 9.50
CA ILE A 24 -11.97 8.31 8.14
C ILE A 24 -11.96 6.78 8.20
N TYR A 25 -12.91 6.17 7.52
CA TYR A 25 -12.91 4.72 7.30
C TYR A 25 -12.01 4.32 6.11
N ILE A 26 -10.99 3.51 6.39
CA ILE A 26 -10.06 3.00 5.35
C ILE A 26 -10.65 1.74 4.70
N HIS A 27 -11.32 1.93 3.56
CA HIS A 27 -11.85 0.81 2.76
C HIS A 27 -10.91 0.36 1.62
N THR A 28 -9.74 0.97 1.49
CA THR A 28 -8.78 0.65 0.43
C THR A 28 -8.22 -0.76 0.56
N LYS A 29 -7.98 -1.43 -0.58
CA LYS A 29 -7.14 -2.61 -0.70
C LYS A 29 -6.11 -2.34 -1.80
N LEU A 30 -4.92 -1.99 -1.37
CA LEU A 30 -3.83 -1.53 -2.22
C LEU A 30 -2.55 -2.16 -1.67
N VAL A 31 -1.70 -2.67 -2.55
CA VAL A 31 -0.34 -3.08 -2.22
C VAL A 31 0.61 -2.31 -3.12
N LEU A 32 1.66 -1.75 -2.51
CA LEU A 32 2.70 -1.01 -3.19
C LEU A 32 4.04 -1.56 -2.70
N ILE A 33 4.92 -1.94 -3.63
CA ILE A 33 6.21 -2.57 -3.31
C ILE A 33 7.30 -1.79 -4.02
N ASP A 34 8.28 -1.35 -3.24
CA ASP A 34 9.55 -0.73 -3.67
C ASP A 34 9.42 0.46 -4.64
N ASP A 35 8.29 1.17 -4.65
CA ASP A 35 7.97 2.18 -5.68
C ASP A 35 8.10 1.62 -7.12
N VAL A 36 7.87 0.31 -7.31
CA VAL A 36 7.97 -0.40 -8.61
C VAL A 36 6.66 -1.13 -8.96
N TYR A 37 5.95 -1.65 -7.97
CA TYR A 37 4.75 -2.46 -8.22
C TYR A 37 3.55 -1.88 -7.50
N VAL A 38 2.41 -1.85 -8.18
CA VAL A 38 1.10 -1.49 -7.62
C VAL A 38 0.11 -2.61 -7.88
N SER A 39 -0.58 -3.06 -6.84
CA SER A 39 -1.80 -3.87 -6.97
C SER A 39 -2.97 -3.10 -6.38
N LEU A 40 -3.99 -2.86 -7.21
CA LEU A 40 -5.25 -2.24 -6.82
C LEU A 40 -6.37 -3.27 -6.98
N CYS A 41 -7.09 -3.56 -5.89
CA CYS A 41 -8.04 -4.67 -5.90
C CYS A 41 -9.29 -4.45 -5.04
N SER A 42 -10.27 -5.33 -5.22
CA SER A 42 -11.41 -5.48 -4.30
C SER A 42 -11.09 -6.40 -3.11
N ALA A 43 -10.05 -7.24 -3.23
CA ALA A 43 -9.71 -8.28 -2.28
C ALA A 43 -9.14 -7.72 -0.97
N ASN A 44 -9.85 -7.93 0.13
CA ASN A 44 -9.33 -7.65 1.47
C ASN A 44 -8.19 -8.62 1.82
N TRP A 45 -7.25 -8.18 2.66
CA TRP A 45 -6.37 -9.10 3.37
C TRP A 45 -7.13 -9.79 4.49
N ASN A 46 -7.88 -10.84 4.11
CA ASN A 46 -8.52 -11.80 5.00
C ASN A 46 -8.76 -13.11 4.25
N ARG A 47 -9.11 -14.17 4.98
CA ARG A 47 -9.33 -15.49 4.39
C ARG A 47 -10.43 -15.46 3.32
N ARG A 48 -11.53 -14.74 3.55
CA ARG A 48 -12.69 -14.70 2.63
C ARG A 48 -12.28 -14.22 1.23
N SER A 49 -11.68 -13.04 1.13
CA SER A 49 -11.27 -12.44 -0.15
C SER A 49 -10.11 -13.19 -0.81
N MET A 50 -9.23 -13.82 -0.02
CA MET A 50 -8.06 -14.52 -0.57
C MET A 50 -8.34 -15.99 -0.95
N THR A 51 -9.52 -16.55 -0.65
CA THR A 51 -9.80 -17.97 -0.95
C THR A 51 -11.17 -18.27 -1.53
N SER A 52 -12.20 -17.44 -1.29
CA SER A 52 -13.59 -17.88 -1.50
C SER A 52 -14.48 -16.86 -2.20
N ALA A 53 -14.30 -15.56 -1.94
CA ALA A 53 -15.05 -14.54 -2.65
C ALA A 53 -14.48 -14.35 -4.07
N LEU A 54 -15.35 -14.04 -5.01
CA LEU A 54 -14.93 -13.53 -6.32
C LEU A 54 -14.40 -12.11 -6.11
N GLU A 55 -13.15 -11.88 -6.51
CA GLU A 55 -12.46 -10.61 -6.39
C GLU A 55 -11.84 -10.24 -7.74
N LEU A 56 -11.60 -8.96 -7.96
CA LEU A 56 -10.87 -8.46 -9.13
C LEU A 56 -9.65 -7.66 -8.69
N ASN A 57 -8.57 -7.77 -9.46
CA ASN A 57 -7.31 -7.13 -9.19
C ASN A 57 -6.65 -6.65 -10.49
N ALA A 58 -6.11 -5.43 -10.46
CA ALA A 58 -5.18 -4.91 -11.46
C ALA A 58 -3.78 -4.82 -10.85
N ASN A 59 -2.85 -5.56 -11.45
CA ASN A 59 -1.43 -5.53 -11.10
C ASN A 59 -0.70 -4.73 -12.16
N VAL A 60 -0.06 -3.64 -11.76
CA VAL A 60 0.56 -2.68 -12.66
C VAL A 60 2.04 -2.57 -12.34
N ILE A 61 2.84 -2.73 -13.39
CA ILE A 61 4.25 -2.35 -13.46
C ILE A 61 4.28 -1.32 -14.59
N ASP A 62 4.72 -0.12 -14.28
CA ASP A 62 4.79 1.00 -15.21
C ASP A 62 5.94 0.81 -16.22
N ASP A 63 5.94 1.58 -17.30
CA ASP A 63 7.10 1.71 -18.21
C ASP A 63 7.86 3.03 -18.02
N GLU A 64 7.27 3.99 -17.30
CA GLU A 64 7.91 5.26 -16.95
C GLU A 64 8.74 5.18 -15.66
N THR A 65 9.98 5.66 -15.71
CA THR A 65 10.91 5.70 -14.58
C THR A 65 11.17 7.13 -14.10
N VAL A 66 11.51 7.28 -12.82
CA VAL A 66 11.94 8.54 -12.20
C VAL A 66 13.03 8.28 -11.17
N GLU A 67 13.94 9.24 -11.00
CA GLU A 67 14.92 9.22 -9.91
C GLU A 67 14.27 9.66 -8.60
N SER A 68 14.42 8.84 -7.56
CA SER A 68 14.01 9.18 -6.21
C SER A 68 15.00 10.15 -5.54
N PRO A 69 14.61 10.87 -4.46
CA PRO A 69 15.50 11.76 -3.71
C PRO A 69 16.73 11.08 -3.10
N ASP A 70 16.66 9.77 -2.90
CA ASP A 70 17.75 8.90 -2.48
C ASP A 70 18.65 8.41 -3.64
N GLY A 71 18.38 8.85 -4.87
CA GLY A 71 19.18 8.53 -6.06
C GLY A 71 18.94 7.12 -6.59
N VAL A 72 17.74 6.58 -6.38
CA VAL A 72 17.33 5.26 -6.85
C VAL A 72 16.30 5.42 -7.97
N THR A 73 16.55 4.76 -9.10
CA THR A 73 15.57 4.69 -10.19
C THR A 73 14.37 3.83 -9.77
N VAL A 74 13.18 4.41 -9.80
CA VAL A 74 11.91 3.74 -9.45
C VAL A 74 10.85 4.00 -10.52
N LEU A 75 9.67 3.39 -10.40
CA LEU A 75 8.57 3.58 -11.35
C LEU A 75 7.66 4.73 -10.95
N LYS A 76 7.30 5.55 -11.94
CA LYS A 76 6.59 6.80 -11.73
C LYS A 76 5.24 6.60 -11.07
N LEU A 77 4.39 5.72 -11.60
CA LEU A 77 3.04 5.48 -11.08
C LEU A 77 3.05 5.04 -9.61
N ALA A 78 3.90 4.07 -9.29
CA ALA A 78 3.99 3.50 -7.95
C ALA A 78 4.45 4.56 -6.94
N ARG A 79 5.53 5.29 -7.28
CA ARG A 79 6.02 6.40 -6.46
C ARG A 79 4.97 7.49 -6.24
N ASP A 80 4.33 7.95 -7.32
CA ASP A 80 3.35 9.03 -7.27
C ASP A 80 2.13 8.62 -6.42
N MET A 81 1.68 7.37 -6.51
CA MET A 81 0.62 6.84 -5.63
C MET A 81 1.03 6.85 -4.16
N ARG A 82 2.25 6.38 -3.82
CA ARG A 82 2.75 6.39 -2.44
C ARG A 82 2.77 7.80 -1.86
N ILE A 83 3.34 8.76 -2.60
CA ILE A 83 3.43 10.16 -2.16
C ILE A 83 2.04 10.74 -1.92
N ARG A 84 1.10 10.56 -2.86
CA ARG A 84 -0.29 11.04 -2.70
C ARG A 84 -0.98 10.44 -1.47
N LYS A 85 -0.78 9.15 -1.20
CA LYS A 85 -1.34 8.50 0.00
C LYS A 85 -0.71 9.02 1.29
N PHE A 86 0.57 9.35 1.29
CA PHE A 86 1.24 9.86 2.48
C PHE A 86 0.80 11.28 2.84
N VAL A 87 0.42 12.10 1.87
CA VAL A 87 -0.16 13.44 2.13
C VAL A 87 -1.46 13.35 2.95
N GLU A 88 -2.24 12.26 2.83
CA GLU A 88 -3.47 12.06 3.62
C GLU A 88 -3.21 11.83 5.12
N MET A 89 -1.96 11.57 5.51
CA MET A 89 -1.55 11.42 6.91
C MET A 89 -1.19 12.75 7.57
N THR A 90 -0.95 13.81 6.78
CA THR A 90 -0.50 15.14 7.24
C THR A 90 -1.62 16.11 7.51
#